data_AF-A0A561WAS6-F1
#
_entry.id   AF-A0A561WAS6-F1
#
_cell.length_a   1.000
_cell.length_b   1.000
_cell.length_c   1.000
_cell.angle_alpha   90.00
_cell.angle_beta   90.00
_cell.angle_gamma   90.00
#
_symmetry.space_group_name_H-M   'P 1'
#
loop_
_entity.id
_entity.type
_entity.pdbx_description
1 polymer ?
#
loop_
_entity_poly.entity_id
_entity_poly.type
_entity_poly.pdbx_seq_one_letter_code
_entity_poly.pdbx_strand_id
1 'polypeptide(L)'
;MTTREPQWTDEDRDWMLGLALYRSWLCPLCGGLLEECTSHEDDGPEYQVRRRRCRVTDERLAAEEAATNVDRPRAVLTSVIKKE
;
A
#
# COMPACT_ATOMS: atom_id res chain seq x y z
N MET A 1 -29.51 38.11 14.85
CA MET A 1 -28.94 37.21 13.82
C MET A 1 -27.49 36.97 14.21
N THR A 2 -27.13 35.77 14.66
CA THR A 2 -25.76 35.44 15.06
C THR A 2 -25.10 34.69 13.90
N THR A 3 -24.40 35.42 13.04
CA THR A 3 -23.61 34.81 11.96
C THR A 3 -22.38 34.15 12.60
N ARG A 4 -22.34 32.82 12.63
CA ARG A 4 -21.11 32.10 12.94
C ARG A 4 -20.15 32.29 11.78
N GLU A 5 -18.92 32.68 12.09
CA GLU A 5 -17.85 32.67 11.11
C GLU A 5 -17.55 31.21 10.70
N PRO A 6 -17.27 30.96 9.41
CA PRO A 6 -16.85 29.64 8.95
C PRO A 6 -15.56 29.23 9.67
N GLN A 7 -15.50 27.99 10.18
CA GLN A 7 -14.29 27.46 10.82
C GLN A 7 -13.12 27.25 9.85
N TRP A 8 -13.40 27.28 8.55
CA TRP A 8 -12.45 27.02 7.47
C TRP A 8 -12.48 28.20 6.53
N THR A 9 -11.33 28.81 6.34
CA THR A 9 -11.12 29.82 5.30
C THR A 9 -11.16 29.16 3.93
N ASP A 10 -11.27 29.97 2.87
CA ASP A 10 -11.19 29.43 1.51
C ASP A 10 -9.79 28.87 1.21
N GLU A 11 -8.73 29.48 1.77
CA GLU A 11 -7.37 28.96 1.68
C GLU A 11 -7.23 27.56 2.32
N ASP A 12 -7.85 27.33 3.48
CA ASP A 12 -7.84 26.00 4.14
C ASP A 12 -8.50 24.93 3.24
N ARG A 13 -9.57 25.30 2.53
CA ARG A 13 -10.28 24.40 1.63
C ARG A 13 -9.44 24.08 0.40
N ASP A 14 -8.79 25.08 -0.17
CA ASP A 14 -7.90 24.92 -1.33
C ASP A 14 -6.73 23.99 -1.00
N TRP A 15 -6.14 24.15 0.20
CA TRP A 15 -5.10 23.24 0.69
C TRP A 15 -5.59 21.80 0.82
N MET A 16 -6.78 21.59 1.38
CA MET A 16 -7.33 20.23 1.52
C MET A 16 -7.69 19.61 0.17
N LEU A 17 -8.20 20.39 -0.78
CA LEU A 17 -8.47 19.91 -2.13
C LEU A 17 -7.17 19.52 -2.84
N GLY A 18 -6.13 20.35 -2.74
CA GLY A 18 -4.80 20.04 -3.28
C GLY A 18 -4.22 18.76 -2.68
N LEU A 19 -4.33 18.59 -1.37
CA LEU A 19 -3.87 17.38 -0.67
C LEU A 19 -4.67 16.13 -1.08
N ALA A 20 -5.99 16.27 -1.25
CA ALA A 20 -6.84 15.17 -1.70
C ALA A 20 -6.49 14.74 -3.13
N LEU A 21 -6.29 15.71 -4.03
CA LEU A 21 -5.88 15.45 -5.40
C LEU A 21 -4.51 14.77 -5.44
N TYR A 22 -3.52 15.31 -4.73
CA TYR A 22 -2.20 14.69 -4.64
C TYR A 22 -2.28 13.23 -4.15
N ARG A 23 -3.04 12.98 -3.08
CA ARG A 23 -3.22 11.63 -2.54
C ARG A 23 -3.95 10.68 -3.48
N SER A 24 -4.81 11.19 -4.36
CA SER A 24 -5.50 10.34 -5.35
C SER A 24 -4.55 9.71 -6.39
N TRP A 25 -3.37 10.30 -6.58
CA TRP A 25 -2.32 9.75 -7.45
C TRP A 25 -1.43 8.72 -6.76
N LEU A 26 -1.61 8.50 -5.45
CA LEU A 26 -0.77 7.61 -4.65
C LEU A 26 -1.52 6.33 -4.28
N CYS A 27 -0.78 5.23 -4.20
CA CYS A 27 -1.27 3.97 -3.67
C CYS A 27 -1.57 4.14 -2.17
N PRO A 28 -2.80 3.82 -1.71
CA PRO A 28 -3.18 3.97 -0.30
C PRO A 28 -2.45 2.99 0.64
N LEU A 29 -1.82 1.95 0.10
CA LEU A 29 -1.13 0.93 0.88
C LEU A 29 0.36 1.26 1.08
N CYS A 30 1.09 1.51 -0.01
CA CYS A 30 2.55 1.69 0.03
C CYS A 30 2.99 3.15 -0.14
N GLY A 31 2.09 4.05 -0.55
CA GLY A 31 2.41 5.46 -0.81
C GLY A 31 3.16 5.73 -2.12
N GLY A 32 3.45 4.71 -2.92
CA GLY A 32 4.03 4.86 -4.27
C GLY A 32 3.03 5.41 -5.29
N LEU A 33 3.46 5.66 -6.52
CA LEU A 33 2.57 6.11 -7.59
C LEU A 33 1.51 5.03 -7.88
N LEU A 34 0.25 5.45 -7.97
CA LEU A 34 -0.88 4.54 -8.16
C LEU A 34 -0.72 3.76 -9.47
N GLU A 35 -0.34 4.44 -10.55
CA GLU A 35 -0.14 3.86 -11.89
C GLU A 35 0.95 2.78 -11.94
N GLU A 36 1.97 2.87 -11.08
CA GLU A 36 3.02 1.84 -10.96
C GLU A 36 2.55 0.63 -10.14
N CYS A 37 1.64 0.87 -9.19
CA CYS A 37 1.16 -0.15 -8.25
C CYS A 37 -0.03 -0.95 -8.79
N THR A 38 -0.82 -0.39 -9.71
CA THR A 38 -2.02 -1.02 -10.30
C THR A 38 -1.80 -1.38 -11.78
N SER A 39 -2.52 -2.39 -12.28
CA SER A 39 -2.43 -2.79 -13.69
C SER A 39 -3.06 -1.74 -14.61
N HIS A 40 -2.47 -1.49 -15.79
CA HIS A 40 -3.06 -0.64 -16.84
C HIS A 40 -4.38 -1.21 -17.42
N GLU A 41 -4.69 -2.47 -17.15
CA GLU A 41 -5.93 -3.13 -17.60
C GLU A 41 -7.18 -2.71 -16.81
N ASP A 42 -7.02 -1.93 -15.73
CA ASP A 42 -8.11 -1.50 -14.85
C ASP A 42 -9.06 -0.48 -15.51
N ASP A 43 -8.56 0.34 -16.42
CA ASP A 43 -9.31 1.43 -17.04
C ASP A 43 -9.87 1.08 -18.44
N GLY A 44 -9.76 -0.18 -18.87
CA GLY A 44 -10.19 -0.64 -20.19
C GLY A 44 -11.71 -0.90 -20.28
N PRO A 45 -12.36 -0.62 -21.43
CA PRO A 45 -13.80 -0.86 -21.60
C PRO A 45 -14.18 -2.35 -21.63
N GLU A 46 -13.22 -3.22 -21.91
CA GLU A 46 -13.43 -4.67 -22.07
C GLU A 46 -13.27 -5.45 -20.74
N TYR A 47 -12.67 -4.84 -19.72
CA TYR A 47 -12.33 -5.52 -18.48
C TYR A 47 -12.56 -4.64 -17.26
N GLN A 48 -13.50 -5.04 -16.41
CA GLN A 48 -13.75 -4.37 -15.12
C GLN A 48 -13.05 -5.12 -14.01
N VAL A 49 -12.04 -4.48 -13.40
CA VAL A 49 -11.35 -5.02 -12.24
C VAL A 49 -12.29 -5.02 -11.03
N ARG A 50 -12.51 -6.20 -10.45
CA ARG A 50 -13.33 -6.35 -9.22
C ARG A 50 -12.60 -5.96 -7.94
N ARG A 51 -11.26 -5.99 -7.96
CA ARG A 51 -10.42 -5.67 -6.79
C ARG A 51 -9.03 -5.22 -7.21
N ARG A 52 -8.61 -4.07 -6.70
CA ARG A 52 -7.24 -3.55 -6.82
C ARG A 52 -6.34 -4.13 -5.74
N ARG A 53 -5.10 -4.50 -6.09
CA ARG A 53 -4.04 -4.92 -5.17
C ARG A 53 -2.78 -4.11 -5.46
N CYS A 54 -1.93 -3.93 -4.44
CA CYS A 54 -0.66 -3.23 -4.60
C CYS A 54 0.42 -4.24 -5.02
N ARG A 55 0.86 -4.15 -6.28
CA ARG A 55 1.87 -5.06 -6.84
C ARG A 55 3.19 -5.03 -6.06
N VAL A 56 3.62 -3.84 -5.64
CA VAL A 56 4.85 -3.65 -4.85
C VAL A 56 4.80 -4.40 -3.52
N THR A 57 3.66 -4.37 -2.82
CA THR A 57 3.51 -5.11 -1.57
C THR A 57 3.45 -6.61 -1.83
N ASP A 58 2.75 -7.06 -2.86
CA ASP A 58 2.71 -8.47 -3.24
C ASP A 58 4.11 -9.01 -3.57
N GLU A 59 4.93 -8.24 -4.30
CA GLU A 59 6.33 -8.58 -4.62
C GLU A 59 7.21 -8.66 -3.36
N ARG A 60 7.04 -7.71 -2.43
CA ARG A 60 7.78 -7.74 -1.15
C ARG A 60 7.42 -8.96 -0.32
N LEU A 61 6.13 -9.29 -0.21
CA LEU A 61 5.66 -10.46 0.52
C LEU A 61 6.18 -11.75 -0.12
N ALA A 62 6.16 -11.84 -1.45
CA ALA A 62 6.71 -12.99 -2.17
C ALA A 62 8.23 -13.14 -1.94
N ALA A 63 8.97 -12.02 -1.90
CA ALA A 63 10.40 -12.04 -1.61
C ALA A 63 10.70 -12.47 -0.15
N GLU A 64 9.90 -12.00 0.81
CA GLU A 64 10.00 -12.41 2.22
C GLU A 64 9.68 -13.90 2.41
N GLU A 65 8.64 -14.39 1.75
CA GLU A 65 8.28 -15.81 1.74
C GLU A 65 9.40 -16.66 1.13
N ALA A 66 9.92 -16.25 -0.03
CA ALA A 66 11.04 -16.93 -0.68
C ALA A 66 12.29 -16.96 0.22
N ALA A 67 12.63 -15.85 0.88
CA ALA A 67 13.77 -15.77 1.81
C ALA A 67 13.58 -16.66 3.05
N THR A 68 12.34 -16.80 3.53
CA THR A 68 12.00 -17.65 4.68
C THR A 68 12.03 -19.13 4.31
N ASN A 69 11.62 -19.46 3.08
CA ASN A 69 11.47 -20.82 2.57
C ASN A 69 12.73 -21.35 1.87
N VAL A 70 13.86 -20.61 1.91
CA VAL A 70 15.18 -21.15 1.56
C VAL A 70 15.51 -22.20 2.61
N ASP A 71 15.32 -23.47 2.23
CA ASP A 71 15.59 -24.71 2.94
C ASP A 71 16.65 -24.55 4.05
N ARG A 72 16.21 -24.16 5.25
CA ARG A 72 17.08 -24.14 6.43
C ARG A 72 17.34 -25.62 6.73
N PRO A 73 18.58 -26.13 6.62
CA PRO A 73 18.84 -27.53 6.89
C PRO A 73 18.40 -27.83 8.33
N ARG A 74 17.39 -28.69 8.48
CA ARG A 74 16.80 -29.10 9.77
C ARG A 74 17.84 -29.56 10.80
N ALA A 75 19.03 -29.96 10.35
CA ALA A 75 20.16 -30.38 11.16
C ALA A 75 20.76 -29.28 12.06
N VAL A 76 20.52 -27.99 11.78
CA VAL A 76 21.08 -26.89 12.61
C VAL A 76 20.24 -26.61 13.87
N LEU A 77 18.99 -27.06 13.92
CA LEU A 77 18.08 -26.81 15.06
C LEU A 77 18.24 -27.81 16.22
N THR A 78 18.94 -28.92 16.03
CA THR A 78 19.14 -29.96 17.07
C THR A 78 20.36 -29.73 17.97
N SER A 79 21.21 -28.72 17.72
CA SER A 79 22.41 -28.48 18.52
C SER A 79 22.20 -27.59 19.76
N VAL A 80 21.01 -27.01 19.94
CA VAL A 80 20.72 -26.07 21.04
C VAL A 80 20.07 -26.75 22.26
N ILE A 81 19.67 -28.02 22.17
CA ILE A 81 19.09 -28.77 23.30
C ILE A 81 20.04 -29.89 23.72
N LYS A 82 21.21 -29.53 24.27
CA LYS A 82 21.92 -30.42 25.19
C LYS A 82 21.48 -30.03 26.61
N LYS A 83 20.45 -30.71 27.11
CA LYS A 83 20.08 -30.69 28.53
C LYS A 83 21.17 -31.48 29.28
N GLU A 84 21.95 -30.79 30.11
CA GLU A 84 22.58 -31.37 31.30
C GLU A 84 21.59 -31.33 32.47
#